data_AF-A0A3S2Q948-F1
#
_entry.id   AF-A0A3S2Q948-F1
#
_cell.length_a   1.000
_cell.length_b   1.000
_cell.length_c   1.000
_cell.angle_alpha   90.00
_cell.angle_beta   90.00
_cell.angle_gamma   90.00
#
_symmetry.space_group_name_H-M   'P 1'
#
loop_
_entity.id
_entity.type
_entity.pdbx_description
1 polymer ?
#
loop_
_entity_poly.entity_id
_entity_poly.type
_entity_poly.pdbx_seq_one_letter_code
_entity_poly.pdbx_strand_id
1 'polypeptide(L)'
;MATSSDRNPPPFPATDGPKPGLSDLLDGDSDEGDDIFVSNRINPVSVSRGVSQPEPADLFSQEEAGPNTAKSNGVNSDDDNDLFAEAQSDLGSNTPSSATRPDVSTSSGPRPASSFPQNPAALQHTSLEQLEEEEAKDSFDVDVAVTNPEKVGDGMNAYVAYKVFTRSSLPIFKSKAFSVRRRFSDFLGLYEKLSAKQTLHGCIIPPPPEKSVVGMTKVKVGMDDPSSLEFVERRRAALERYLQRVVSHPSLLQDPDVREFLERDDLPRAVNTQTLSGAGFLKMINRASDAVNKMTIKMNESDTWFEDKLQEVEAEEQQLRKLHAVVDSLVNHRKELCGNTAIFAKSMAMLGNSEDNTALSRALSQLAEVEDKMEQLHQEQAASDFFILAELLADYIRLLGAVRGCLDQRMRAWQRWQEAQSTLQKKREAEPTTRQTAGTEWETKVTQYERDFDRIGMSVRKEFLRFEKEKAKDFKSQIIKYLEAMMQSQQRFIKFWEAFLPEAKAIA
;
A
#
# COMPACT_ATOMS: atom_id res chain seq x y z
N MET A 1 20.08 13.54 -43.52
CA MET A 1 20.43 12.38 -44.38
C MET A 1 21.08 11.36 -43.45
N ALA A 2 20.36 10.31 -43.05
CA ALA A 2 20.29 9.01 -43.76
C ALA A 2 21.66 8.30 -43.75
N THR A 3 21.81 7.07 -43.26
CA THR A 3 20.86 5.94 -43.37
C THR A 3 20.71 5.11 -42.09
N SER A 4 19.52 4.53 -41.92
CA SER A 4 19.21 3.46 -40.96
C SER A 4 19.51 2.08 -41.55
N SER A 5 19.91 1.12 -40.72
CA SER A 5 20.07 -0.29 -41.10
C SER A 5 19.10 -1.17 -40.31
N ASP A 6 18.13 -1.75 -41.01
CA ASP A 6 17.09 -2.59 -40.41
C ASP A 6 17.65 -3.88 -39.81
N ARG A 7 17.11 -4.28 -38.65
CA ARG A 7 17.34 -5.59 -38.03
C ARG A 7 16.04 -6.37 -37.98
N ASN A 8 15.92 -7.39 -38.81
CA ASN A 8 14.80 -8.34 -38.75
C ASN A 8 14.88 -9.21 -37.48
N PRO A 9 13.75 -9.51 -36.82
CA PRO A 9 13.69 -10.47 -35.72
C PRO A 9 13.81 -11.93 -36.21
N PRO A 10 14.20 -12.88 -35.35
CA PRO A 10 14.34 -14.30 -35.70
C PRO A 10 12.97 -15.02 -35.84
N PRO A 11 12.90 -16.12 -36.60
CA PRO A 11 11.67 -16.88 -36.79
C PRO A 11 11.30 -17.75 -35.56
N PHE A 12 10.00 -17.96 -35.34
CA PHE A 12 9.47 -18.88 -34.33
C PHE A 12 9.62 -20.35 -34.78
N PRO A 13 9.78 -21.30 -33.83
CA PRO A 13 9.86 -22.73 -34.14
C PRO A 13 8.52 -23.30 -34.63
N ALA A 14 8.61 -24.27 -35.54
CA ALA A 14 7.45 -24.86 -36.22
C ALA A 14 6.63 -25.79 -35.31
N THR A 15 5.33 -25.87 -35.60
CA THR A 15 4.38 -26.81 -35.00
C THR A 15 4.48 -28.19 -35.67
N ASP A 16 4.87 -29.22 -34.92
CA ASP A 16 4.75 -30.61 -35.37
C ASP A 16 3.29 -31.09 -35.26
N GLY A 17 2.75 -31.58 -36.37
CA GLY A 17 1.43 -32.24 -36.43
C GLY A 17 1.49 -33.72 -36.03
N PRO A 18 0.35 -34.34 -35.65
CA PRO A 18 0.32 -35.71 -35.14
C PRO A 18 0.48 -36.75 -36.25
N LYS A 19 1.17 -37.86 -35.95
CA LYS A 19 1.16 -39.08 -36.76
C LYS A 19 0.16 -40.10 -36.20
N PRO A 20 -0.57 -40.85 -37.06
CA PRO A 20 -1.62 -41.77 -36.62
C PRO A 20 -1.13 -43.21 -36.39
N GLY A 21 -1.87 -43.92 -35.55
CA GLY A 21 -2.14 -45.35 -35.70
C GLY A 21 -1.16 -46.35 -35.07
N LEU A 22 -1.63 -47.04 -34.04
CA LEU A 22 -1.73 -48.50 -34.08
C LEU A 22 -2.86 -48.97 -33.14
N SER A 23 -3.85 -49.67 -33.70
CA SER A 23 -4.70 -50.63 -32.97
C SER A 23 -3.83 -51.83 -32.54
N ASP A 24 -4.20 -52.66 -31.56
CA ASP A 24 -5.33 -53.61 -31.66
C ASP A 24 -5.51 -54.43 -30.36
N LEU A 25 -6.63 -55.16 -30.24
CA LEU A 25 -6.99 -56.19 -29.23
C LEU A 25 -7.30 -55.65 -27.80
N LEU A 26 -8.46 -55.88 -27.18
CA LEU A 26 -9.19 -57.15 -27.02
C LEU A 26 -10.71 -56.95 -26.77
N ASP A 27 -11.54 -57.82 -27.36
CA ASP A 27 -12.92 -58.09 -26.90
C ASP A 27 -12.92 -59.07 -25.71
N GLY A 28 -13.95 -59.02 -24.87
CA GLY A 28 -14.18 -60.00 -23.78
C GLY A 28 -15.39 -59.64 -22.91
N ASP A 29 -16.47 -60.40 -23.05
CA ASP A 29 -17.84 -60.13 -22.55
C ASP A 29 -18.16 -60.82 -21.18
N SER A 30 -19.35 -60.54 -20.61
CA SER A 30 -19.95 -61.13 -19.38
C SER A 30 -19.31 -60.72 -18.02
N ASP A 31 -20.01 -60.74 -16.87
CA ASP A 31 -21.33 -61.32 -16.56
C ASP A 31 -22.10 -60.54 -15.44
N GLU A 32 -23.36 -60.92 -15.19
CA GLU A 32 -24.30 -60.29 -14.24
C GLU A 32 -24.07 -60.62 -12.74
N GLY A 33 -24.66 -59.79 -11.86
CA GLY A 33 -25.27 -60.24 -10.59
C GLY A 33 -24.40 -60.34 -9.31
N ASP A 34 -24.70 -59.52 -8.29
CA ASP A 34 -25.52 -59.98 -7.14
C ASP A 34 -25.73 -58.90 -6.06
N ASP A 35 -26.98 -58.79 -5.58
CA ASP A 35 -27.39 -57.95 -4.45
C ASP A 35 -27.14 -58.63 -3.10
N ILE A 36 -26.47 -57.97 -2.15
CA ILE A 36 -26.56 -58.31 -0.72
C ILE A 36 -26.92 -57.10 0.15
N PHE A 37 -28.23 -57.03 0.43
CA PHE A 37 -28.92 -56.42 1.57
C PHE A 37 -28.26 -56.79 2.95
N VAL A 38 -28.55 -56.18 4.12
CA VAL A 38 -29.73 -55.41 4.57
C VAL A 38 -29.42 -54.50 5.79
N SER A 39 -30.16 -53.38 5.88
CA SER A 39 -30.64 -52.66 7.09
C SER A 39 -29.73 -52.28 8.27
N ASN A 40 -29.88 -51.02 8.68
CA ASN A 40 -30.62 -50.76 9.92
C ASN A 40 -31.68 -49.65 9.73
N ARG A 41 -32.96 -49.94 10.02
CA ARG A 41 -34.10 -49.01 9.93
C ARG A 41 -34.86 -49.00 11.26
N ILE A 42 -35.05 -47.84 11.87
CA ILE A 42 -36.29 -47.45 12.59
C ILE A 42 -36.47 -45.94 12.33
N ASN A 43 -37.16 -45.51 11.26
CA ASN A 43 -38.61 -45.33 11.05
C ASN A 43 -39.23 -44.03 11.63
N PRO A 44 -40.17 -43.37 10.91
CA PRO A 44 -40.60 -41.98 11.18
C PRO A 44 -42.04 -41.86 11.72
N VAL A 45 -42.51 -40.62 11.92
CA VAL A 45 -43.94 -40.30 12.15
C VAL A 45 -44.43 -39.31 11.07
N SER A 46 -45.68 -39.49 10.64
CA SER A 46 -46.27 -38.98 9.39
C SER A 46 -47.36 -37.89 9.57
N VAL A 47 -47.73 -37.27 8.44
CA VAL A 47 -48.57 -36.05 8.29
C VAL A 47 -50.07 -36.33 8.13
N SER A 48 -50.93 -35.36 8.50
CA SER A 48 -52.36 -35.18 8.09
C SER A 48 -52.91 -33.80 8.53
N ARG A 49 -53.99 -33.18 7.97
CA ARG A 49 -54.71 -33.34 6.66
C ARG A 49 -55.79 -32.23 6.47
N GLY A 50 -55.58 -31.26 5.55
CA GLY A 50 -56.65 -30.49 4.86
C GLY A 50 -57.35 -29.34 5.62
N VAL A 51 -58.30 -28.55 5.07
CA VAL A 51 -58.83 -28.35 3.68
C VAL A 51 -59.46 -26.91 3.58
N SER A 52 -59.67 -26.38 2.36
CA SER A 52 -60.77 -25.47 1.94
C SER A 52 -60.58 -23.93 1.81
N GLN A 53 -60.84 -23.45 0.58
CA GLN A 53 -61.39 -22.11 0.18
C GLN A 53 -62.95 -22.10 0.35
N PRO A 54 -63.74 -21.00 0.21
CA PRO A 54 -63.68 -19.96 -0.84
C PRO A 54 -64.13 -18.49 -0.47
N GLU A 55 -64.23 -17.62 -1.50
CA GLU A 55 -64.87 -16.27 -1.57
C GLU A 55 -66.44 -16.34 -1.53
N PRO A 56 -67.30 -15.25 -1.57
CA PRO A 56 -67.08 -13.87 -2.12
C PRO A 56 -67.84 -12.63 -1.53
N ALA A 57 -67.53 -11.45 -2.10
CA ALA A 57 -68.36 -10.27 -2.50
C ALA A 57 -69.38 -9.49 -1.57
N ASP A 58 -69.25 -8.14 -1.68
CA ASP A 58 -70.28 -7.12 -2.02
C ASP A 58 -71.02 -6.18 -1.02
N LEU A 59 -71.21 -4.94 -1.53
CA LEU A 59 -72.20 -3.86 -1.27
C LEU A 59 -72.24 -2.96 0.02
N PHE A 60 -71.96 -1.65 -0.19
CA PHE A 60 -72.61 -0.40 0.33
C PHE A 60 -72.69 -0.13 1.87
N SER A 61 -72.58 1.12 2.40
CA SER A 61 -73.01 2.45 1.88
C SER A 61 -72.20 3.67 2.43
N GLN A 62 -72.20 4.76 1.63
CA GLN A 62 -72.33 6.23 1.96
C GLN A 62 -71.33 6.93 2.92
N GLU A 63 -70.55 7.93 2.46
CA GLU A 63 -70.80 9.39 2.27
C GLU A 63 -70.18 10.20 3.44
N GLU A 64 -69.54 11.37 3.32
CA GLU A 64 -69.08 12.24 2.21
C GLU A 64 -67.58 12.59 2.43
N ALA A 65 -66.80 13.28 1.59
CA ALA A 65 -67.07 14.06 0.37
C ALA A 65 -65.93 13.89 -0.68
N GLY A 66 -65.70 14.89 -1.55
CA GLY A 66 -64.53 15.01 -2.45
C GLY A 66 -64.00 16.46 -2.52
N PRO A 67 -63.36 16.93 -3.62
CA PRO A 67 -62.99 16.26 -4.89
C PRO A 67 -61.45 16.04 -5.04
N ASN A 68 -60.93 15.08 -5.82
CA ASN A 68 -60.87 14.98 -7.29
C ASN A 68 -60.26 16.25 -7.99
N THR A 69 -59.33 16.18 -8.96
CA THR A 69 -58.77 15.04 -9.74
C THR A 69 -57.39 15.38 -10.33
N ALA A 70 -56.66 14.36 -10.79
CA ALA A 70 -55.29 14.44 -11.31
C ALA A 70 -55.10 15.13 -12.69
N LYS A 71 -53.86 15.62 -12.93
CA LYS A 71 -52.99 15.47 -14.13
C LYS A 71 -52.24 16.76 -14.51
N SER A 72 -50.91 16.71 -14.58
CA SER A 72 -50.11 16.90 -15.82
C SER A 72 -48.60 16.92 -15.56
N ASN A 73 -47.81 16.66 -16.60
CA ASN A 73 -46.39 17.01 -16.65
C ASN A 73 -46.18 18.50 -16.35
N GLY A 74 -45.09 18.85 -15.68
CA GLY A 74 -44.66 20.23 -15.45
C GLY A 74 -43.19 20.27 -15.01
N VAL A 75 -42.38 21.06 -15.70
CA VAL A 75 -40.94 21.25 -15.44
C VAL A 75 -40.76 22.35 -14.38
N ASN A 76 -39.99 22.05 -13.33
CA ASN A 76 -39.16 22.97 -12.54
C ASN A 76 -37.81 22.22 -12.42
N SER A 77 -36.66 22.68 -12.91
CA SER A 77 -35.96 23.96 -12.70
C SER A 77 -35.44 24.14 -11.26
N ASP A 78 -34.13 24.42 -11.21
CA ASP A 78 -33.38 25.08 -10.14
C ASP A 78 -33.13 24.30 -8.83
N ASP A 79 -31.99 23.60 -8.76
CA ASP A 79 -30.92 23.92 -7.80
C ASP A 79 -29.66 23.04 -8.03
N ASP A 80 -28.83 23.43 -9.01
CA ASP A 80 -27.48 22.90 -9.14
C ASP A 80 -26.55 23.58 -8.13
N ASN A 81 -26.17 22.86 -7.06
CA ASN A 81 -25.10 23.30 -6.15
C ASN A 81 -23.73 23.09 -6.82
N ASP A 82 -23.31 24.05 -7.64
CA ASP A 82 -22.04 24.04 -8.36
C ASP A 82 -20.85 24.27 -7.40
N LEU A 83 -20.28 23.15 -6.92
CA LEU A 83 -19.30 23.11 -5.82
C LEU A 83 -17.85 23.40 -6.28
N PHE A 84 -17.63 24.35 -7.20
CA PHE A 84 -16.30 24.70 -7.70
C PHE A 84 -16.15 26.17 -8.13
N ALA A 85 -16.40 27.11 -7.22
CA ALA A 85 -16.25 28.55 -7.51
C ALA A 85 -15.62 29.37 -6.37
N GLU A 86 -14.31 29.20 -6.11
CA GLU A 86 -13.49 30.25 -5.47
C GLU A 86 -11.97 29.95 -5.59
N ALA A 87 -11.28 30.56 -6.57
CA ALA A 87 -9.83 30.89 -6.54
C ALA A 87 -9.32 31.47 -7.88
N GLN A 88 -9.68 32.72 -8.26
CA GLN A 88 -8.86 33.52 -9.18
C GLN A 88 -9.28 35.01 -9.27
N SER A 89 -8.64 35.87 -8.48
CA SER A 89 -8.38 37.27 -8.85
C SER A 89 -7.44 37.95 -7.85
N ASP A 90 -6.20 38.23 -8.27
CA ASP A 90 -5.57 39.54 -8.06
C ASP A 90 -4.20 39.61 -8.77
N LEU A 91 -4.22 40.11 -10.01
CA LEU A 91 -3.05 40.49 -10.79
C LEU A 91 -3.24 41.91 -11.30
N GLY A 92 -2.81 42.88 -10.49
CA GLY A 92 -2.77 44.30 -10.86
C GLY A 92 -1.39 44.70 -11.41
N SER A 93 -1.31 44.97 -12.71
CA SER A 93 -0.12 45.52 -13.37
C SER A 93 -0.52 46.74 -14.21
N ASN A 94 0.15 47.88 -14.01
CA ASN A 94 0.46 48.84 -15.08
C ASN A 94 1.58 49.82 -14.67
N THR A 95 2.61 49.89 -15.51
CA THR A 95 3.79 50.77 -15.52
C THR A 95 3.57 51.99 -16.43
N PRO A 96 4.55 52.89 -16.72
CA PRO A 96 5.72 53.38 -15.96
C PRO A 96 5.87 54.95 -16.02
N SER A 97 6.89 55.54 -15.36
CA SER A 97 7.78 56.57 -15.99
C SER A 97 8.96 57.10 -15.13
N SER A 98 10.13 57.20 -15.81
CA SER A 98 11.27 58.15 -15.70
C SER A 98 12.10 58.37 -14.41
N ALA A 99 13.42 58.13 -14.57
CA ALA A 99 14.60 58.85 -14.01
C ALA A 99 14.82 58.87 -12.47
N THR A 100 16.04 58.83 -11.91
CA THR A 100 17.41 59.11 -12.42
C THR A 100 18.46 58.26 -11.66
N ARG A 101 19.67 58.06 -12.21
CA ARG A 101 20.86 57.49 -11.52
C ARG A 101 21.85 58.63 -11.11
N PRO A 102 23.03 58.34 -10.53
CA PRO A 102 23.31 57.75 -9.20
C PRO A 102 24.25 58.68 -8.39
N ASP A 103 24.71 58.29 -7.19
CA ASP A 103 26.11 58.59 -6.82
C ASP A 103 26.71 57.72 -5.70
N VAL A 104 28.04 57.79 -5.59
CA VAL A 104 28.96 56.91 -4.84
C VAL A 104 29.41 57.56 -3.52
N SER A 105 29.69 56.77 -2.46
CA SER A 105 30.92 56.93 -1.62
C SER A 105 31.10 55.96 -0.44
N THR A 106 32.35 55.54 -0.32
CA THR A 106 33.06 54.76 0.72
C THR A 106 33.13 55.38 2.13
N SER A 107 33.31 54.56 3.18
CA SER A 107 34.54 54.57 4.04
C SER A 107 34.44 53.59 5.24
N SER A 108 35.45 53.53 6.11
CA SER A 108 35.86 52.30 6.81
C SER A 108 36.32 52.45 8.29
N GLY A 109 35.82 51.54 9.16
CA GLY A 109 36.45 51.08 10.43
C GLY A 109 36.36 52.01 11.66
N PRO A 110 36.88 51.60 12.85
CA PRO A 110 37.23 50.26 13.34
C PRO A 110 36.59 49.88 14.71
N ARG A 111 36.90 48.68 15.24
CA ARG A 111 36.43 48.12 16.53
C ARG A 111 37.00 48.85 17.77
N PRO A 112 36.41 48.61 18.95
CA PRO A 112 37.19 48.11 20.10
C PRO A 112 36.69 46.75 20.63
N ALA A 113 37.49 46.12 21.50
CA ALA A 113 37.25 44.78 22.06
C ALA A 113 36.99 44.81 23.57
N SER A 114 36.26 43.83 24.10
CA SER A 114 36.31 43.40 25.50
C SER A 114 35.90 41.93 25.65
N SER A 115 36.29 41.32 26.76
CA SER A 115 36.42 39.87 26.93
C SER A 115 35.67 39.31 28.14
N PHE A 116 34.86 38.27 27.95
CA PHE A 116 34.48 37.31 29.00
C PHE A 116 34.17 35.94 28.38
N PRO A 117 34.55 34.81 29.02
CA PRO A 117 34.12 33.48 28.59
C PRO A 117 32.74 33.15 29.18
N GLN A 118 31.78 32.77 28.34
CA GLN A 118 30.46 32.30 28.78
C GLN A 118 30.00 31.02 28.09
N ASN A 119 29.41 30.15 28.92
CA ASN A 119 28.53 29.01 28.64
C ASN A 119 29.04 27.77 27.86
N PRO A 120 28.78 26.56 28.39
CA PRO A 120 28.85 25.31 27.64
C PRO A 120 27.59 25.11 26.77
N ALA A 121 27.15 26.14 26.05
CA ALA A 121 25.98 26.10 25.16
C ALA A 121 26.34 25.68 23.72
N ALA A 122 27.52 25.10 23.51
CA ALA A 122 28.06 24.75 22.19
C ALA A 122 27.46 23.47 21.57
N LEU A 123 26.36 22.95 22.13
CA LEU A 123 25.51 21.90 21.53
C LEU A 123 24.23 22.52 20.92
N GLN A 124 24.29 23.78 20.50
CA GLN A 124 23.25 24.35 19.63
C GLN A 124 23.20 23.57 18.33
N HIS A 125 22.06 22.89 18.16
CA HIS A 125 21.52 22.25 16.97
C HIS A 125 22.43 22.23 15.72
N THR A 126 22.86 21.03 15.32
CA THR A 126 23.16 20.73 13.92
C THR A 126 22.06 21.34 13.05
N SER A 127 22.40 22.30 12.19
CA SER A 127 21.37 23.03 11.43
C SER A 127 20.67 22.07 10.47
N LEU A 128 19.42 22.36 10.10
CA LEU A 128 18.66 21.52 9.17
C LEU A 128 19.42 21.30 7.85
N GLU A 129 20.07 22.37 7.37
CA GLU A 129 20.97 22.37 6.20
C GLU A 129 22.14 21.37 6.32
N GLN A 130 22.73 21.21 7.51
CA GLN A 130 23.80 20.23 7.74
C GLN A 130 23.28 18.79 7.66
N LEU A 131 22.05 18.53 8.12
CA LEU A 131 21.42 17.21 7.99
C LEU A 131 21.09 16.88 6.53
N GLU A 132 20.65 17.87 5.75
CA GLU A 132 20.42 17.77 4.30
C GLU A 132 21.72 17.47 3.52
N GLU A 133 22.82 18.15 3.87
CA GLU A 133 24.14 17.93 3.26
C GLU A 133 24.76 16.56 3.56
N GLU A 134 24.49 15.97 4.73
CA GLU A 134 24.92 14.60 5.04
C GLU A 134 24.10 13.58 4.25
N GLU A 135 22.78 13.72 4.23
CA GLU A 135 21.88 12.78 3.55
C GLU A 135 22.13 12.72 2.03
N ALA A 136 22.51 13.84 1.41
CA ALA A 136 22.92 13.90 0.00
C ALA A 136 24.17 13.06 -0.36
N LYS A 137 24.97 12.63 0.62
CA LYS A 137 26.20 11.84 0.40
C LYS A 137 25.96 10.32 0.53
N ASP A 138 24.91 9.91 1.22
CA ASP A 138 24.60 8.50 1.55
C ASP A 138 23.72 7.80 0.49
N SER A 139 24.07 7.92 -0.80
CA SER A 139 23.36 7.22 -1.88
C SER A 139 24.05 5.92 -2.28
N PHE A 140 23.34 4.79 -2.22
CA PHE A 140 23.86 3.45 -2.51
C PHE A 140 23.17 2.81 -3.72
N ASP A 141 23.96 2.28 -4.65
CA ASP A 141 23.47 1.55 -5.83
C ASP A 141 23.19 0.07 -5.50
N VAL A 142 21.94 -0.20 -5.13
CA VAL A 142 21.39 -1.53 -4.86
C VAL A 142 20.02 -1.65 -5.51
N ASP A 143 19.89 -2.54 -6.49
CA ASP A 143 18.62 -2.90 -7.11
C ASP A 143 18.16 -4.26 -6.57
N VAL A 144 16.89 -4.34 -6.15
CA VAL A 144 16.25 -5.56 -5.66
C VAL A 144 14.90 -5.78 -6.31
N ALA A 145 14.68 -7.02 -6.74
CA ALA A 145 13.42 -7.47 -7.34
C ALA A 145 12.93 -8.74 -6.64
N VAL A 146 11.63 -8.83 -6.38
CA VAL A 146 10.99 -10.00 -5.77
C VAL A 146 10.10 -10.62 -6.84
N THR A 147 10.48 -11.80 -7.32
CA THR A 147 9.92 -12.43 -8.53
C THR A 147 9.55 -13.90 -8.26
N ASN A 148 8.98 -14.58 -9.26
CA ASN A 148 8.74 -16.02 -9.30
C ASN A 148 8.14 -16.58 -7.98
N PRO A 149 6.90 -16.19 -7.64
CA PRO A 149 6.18 -16.83 -6.55
C PRO A 149 5.94 -18.31 -6.85
N GLU A 150 6.26 -19.18 -5.92
CA GLU A 150 6.24 -20.63 -6.11
C GLU A 150 5.71 -21.32 -4.84
N LYS A 151 4.74 -22.23 -4.99
CA LYS A 151 4.24 -23.06 -3.89
C LYS A 151 5.27 -24.14 -3.58
N VAL A 152 5.83 -24.10 -2.37
CA VAL A 152 6.79 -25.08 -1.86
C VAL A 152 6.12 -25.94 -0.79
N GLY A 153 6.26 -27.25 -0.95
CA GLY A 153 5.64 -28.26 -0.06
C GLY A 153 4.15 -28.46 -0.32
N ASP A 154 3.58 -29.44 0.38
CA ASP A 154 2.19 -29.87 0.21
C ASP A 154 1.39 -29.86 1.52
N GLY A 155 0.07 -29.91 1.40
CA GLY A 155 -0.89 -29.92 2.51
C GLY A 155 -0.77 -28.71 3.44
N MET A 156 -1.01 -28.93 4.74
CA MET A 156 -1.05 -27.85 5.73
C MET A 156 0.29 -27.10 5.91
N ASN A 157 1.41 -27.69 5.50
CA ASN A 157 2.75 -27.11 5.64
C ASN A 157 3.21 -26.32 4.40
N ALA A 158 2.43 -26.32 3.31
CA ALA A 158 2.76 -25.58 2.11
C ALA A 158 2.91 -24.06 2.37
N TYR A 159 3.83 -23.41 1.66
CA TYR A 159 4.06 -21.97 1.70
C TYR A 159 4.48 -21.43 0.33
N VAL A 160 4.33 -20.12 0.12
CA VAL A 160 4.87 -19.45 -1.09
C VAL A 160 6.29 -18.98 -0.81
N ALA A 161 7.23 -19.41 -1.65
CA ALA A 161 8.57 -18.87 -1.75
C ALA A 161 8.64 -17.87 -2.91
N TYR A 162 9.41 -16.82 -2.74
CA TYR A 162 9.69 -15.78 -3.72
C TYR A 162 11.18 -15.81 -4.05
N LYS A 163 11.54 -15.57 -5.31
CA LYS A 163 12.92 -15.33 -5.74
C LYS A 163 13.26 -13.86 -5.49
N VAL A 164 14.08 -13.61 -4.48
CA VAL A 164 14.69 -12.29 -4.24
C VAL A 164 15.95 -12.23 -5.10
N PHE A 165 15.97 -11.37 -6.10
CA PHE A 165 17.15 -11.04 -6.90
C PHE A 165 17.74 -9.72 -6.41
N THR A 166 19.07 -9.65 -6.34
CA THR A 166 19.80 -8.46 -5.90
C THR A 166 20.94 -8.19 -6.88
N ARG A 167 21.08 -6.93 -7.28
CA ARG A 167 22.21 -6.43 -8.07
C ARG A 167 22.79 -5.22 -7.36
N SER A 168 24.10 -5.19 -7.15
CA SER A 168 24.76 -4.07 -6.50
C SER A 168 26.22 -3.93 -6.94
N SER A 169 26.70 -2.68 -6.91
CA SER A 169 28.11 -2.34 -7.11
C SER A 169 28.91 -2.29 -5.81
N LEU A 170 28.27 -2.46 -4.63
CA LEU A 170 28.91 -2.30 -3.33
C LEU A 170 29.87 -3.45 -2.97
N PRO A 171 31.06 -3.16 -2.40
CA PRO A 171 32.04 -4.18 -1.99
C PRO A 171 31.60 -4.96 -0.73
N ILE A 172 30.47 -4.59 -0.13
CA ILE A 172 29.90 -5.22 1.06
C ILE A 172 29.19 -6.55 0.75
N PHE A 173 28.93 -6.81 -0.54
CA PHE A 173 28.36 -8.05 -1.06
C PHE A 173 29.42 -8.91 -1.75
N LYS A 174 29.29 -10.23 -1.66
CA LYS A 174 30.21 -11.22 -2.27
C LYS A 174 30.18 -11.23 -3.79
N SER A 175 29.04 -10.85 -4.38
CA SER A 175 28.77 -10.95 -5.81
C SER A 175 27.95 -9.75 -6.28
N LYS A 176 28.24 -9.26 -7.50
CA LYS A 176 27.54 -8.10 -8.10
C LYS A 176 26.08 -8.38 -8.47
N ALA A 177 25.73 -9.64 -8.65
CA ALA A 177 24.36 -10.10 -8.87
C ALA A 177 24.20 -11.50 -8.26
N PHE A 178 23.10 -11.74 -7.55
CA PHE A 178 22.75 -13.03 -6.96
C PHE A 178 21.23 -13.14 -6.74
N SER A 179 20.75 -14.34 -6.41
CA SER A 179 19.36 -14.52 -6.01
C SER A 179 19.17 -15.62 -4.99
N VAL A 180 18.31 -15.39 -4.02
CA VAL A 180 17.95 -16.32 -2.95
C VAL A 180 16.44 -16.59 -2.95
N ARG A 181 16.01 -17.69 -2.33
CA ARG A 181 14.58 -17.96 -2.09
C ARG A 181 14.20 -17.51 -0.69
N ARG A 182 13.07 -16.80 -0.56
CA ARG A 182 12.52 -16.31 0.70
C ARG A 182 11.03 -16.55 0.75
N ARG A 183 10.52 -17.09 1.85
CA ARG A 183 9.07 -17.16 2.09
C ARG A 183 8.63 -15.97 2.93
N PHE A 184 7.34 -15.67 2.89
CA PHE A 184 6.76 -14.49 3.54
C PHE A 184 7.17 -14.32 5.02
N SER A 185 7.29 -15.40 5.80
CA SER A 185 7.71 -15.34 7.21
C SER A 185 9.15 -14.84 7.42
N ASP A 186 10.01 -14.96 6.42
CA ASP A 186 11.43 -14.60 6.56
C ASP A 186 11.61 -13.08 6.44
N PHE A 187 10.82 -12.42 5.58
CA PHE A 187 10.71 -10.95 5.53
C PHE A 187 10.21 -10.37 6.85
N LEU A 188 9.29 -11.07 7.51
CA LEU A 188 8.79 -10.68 8.84
C LEU A 188 9.86 -10.88 9.92
N GLY A 189 10.63 -11.97 9.85
CA GLY A 189 11.79 -12.18 10.71
C GLY A 189 12.84 -11.07 10.55
N LEU A 190 13.10 -10.62 9.32
CA LEU A 190 13.96 -9.45 9.06
C LEU A 190 13.39 -8.19 9.75
N TYR A 191 12.10 -7.89 9.56
CA TYR A 191 11.47 -6.75 10.19
C TYR A 191 11.52 -6.79 11.73
N GLU A 192 11.29 -7.95 12.37
CA GLU A 192 11.41 -8.10 13.82
C GLU A 192 12.82 -7.78 14.32
N LYS A 193 13.85 -8.34 13.66
CA LYS A 193 15.25 -8.08 14.01
C LYS A 193 15.62 -6.60 13.84
N LEU A 194 15.23 -5.99 12.71
CA LEU A 194 15.48 -4.58 12.44
C LEU A 194 14.76 -3.68 13.44
N SER A 195 13.47 -3.90 13.70
CA SER A 195 12.69 -3.10 14.65
C SER A 195 13.23 -3.22 16.08
N ALA A 196 13.64 -4.42 16.53
CA ALA A 196 14.20 -4.60 17.86
C ALA A 196 15.52 -3.82 18.09
N LYS A 197 16.33 -3.63 17.04
CA LYS A 197 17.59 -2.90 17.08
C LYS A 197 17.41 -1.40 16.78
N GLN A 198 16.93 -1.11 15.58
CA GLN A 198 17.03 0.20 14.94
C GLN A 198 15.96 1.17 15.44
N THR A 199 14.76 0.68 15.81
CA THR A 199 13.75 1.54 16.46
C THR A 199 14.31 2.20 17.71
N LEU A 200 15.13 1.50 18.51
CA LEU A 200 15.74 2.07 19.73
C LEU A 200 16.65 3.27 19.45
N HIS A 201 17.16 3.40 18.23
CA HIS A 201 18.00 4.51 17.78
C HIS A 201 17.20 5.65 17.11
N GLY A 202 15.87 5.57 17.06
CA GLY A 202 15.02 6.57 16.41
C GLY A 202 15.08 6.50 14.88
N CYS A 203 15.17 5.31 14.31
CA CYS A 203 15.16 5.05 12.87
C CYS A 203 13.77 4.61 12.38
N ILE A 204 13.31 5.13 11.23
CA ILE A 204 12.01 4.79 10.64
C ILE A 204 12.14 3.47 9.87
N ILE A 205 11.60 2.39 10.44
CA ILE A 205 11.67 1.05 9.84
C ILE A 205 10.47 0.84 8.91
N PRO A 206 10.68 0.60 7.60
CA PRO A 206 9.59 0.27 6.69
C PRO A 206 8.80 -0.94 7.21
N PRO A 207 7.46 -0.84 7.35
CA PRO A 207 6.64 -1.97 7.79
C PRO A 207 6.37 -2.94 6.62
N PRO A 208 6.41 -4.25 6.85
CA PRO A 208 6.08 -5.25 5.84
C PRO A 208 4.57 -5.31 5.55
N PRO A 209 4.15 -5.85 4.39
CA PRO A 209 2.74 -6.06 4.10
C PRO A 209 2.07 -7.04 5.07
N GLU A 210 0.78 -6.82 5.32
CA GLU A 210 0.05 -7.54 6.36
C GLU A 210 -0.09 -9.05 6.13
N LYS A 211 -0.19 -9.79 7.24
CA LYS A 211 -0.58 -11.20 7.26
C LYS A 211 -2.07 -11.38 6.92
N SER A 212 -2.45 -11.29 5.64
CA SER A 212 -3.77 -11.76 5.21
C SER A 212 -3.90 -13.27 5.45
N VAL A 213 -4.68 -13.64 6.47
CA VAL A 213 -5.01 -15.03 6.83
C VAL A 213 -5.92 -15.64 5.77
N VAL A 214 -6.93 -14.89 5.30
CA VAL A 214 -7.88 -15.33 4.27
C VAL A 214 -7.17 -15.73 2.99
N GLY A 215 -6.24 -14.90 2.50
CA GLY A 215 -5.46 -15.22 1.31
C GLY A 215 -4.47 -16.37 1.52
N MET A 216 -3.91 -16.54 2.72
CA MET A 216 -3.09 -17.74 3.02
C MET A 216 -3.91 -19.04 3.02
N THR A 217 -5.17 -19.01 3.47
CA THR A 217 -6.05 -20.19 3.39
C THR A 217 -6.36 -20.54 1.94
N LYS A 218 -6.71 -19.55 1.09
CA LYS A 218 -6.94 -19.77 -0.34
C LYS A 218 -5.75 -20.45 -1.03
N VAL A 219 -4.56 -19.86 -0.92
CA VAL A 219 -3.31 -20.37 -1.53
C VAL A 219 -2.92 -21.78 -1.06
N LYS A 220 -3.31 -22.17 0.16
CA LYS A 220 -3.09 -23.53 0.66
C LYS A 220 -4.06 -24.56 0.08
N VAL A 221 -5.30 -24.16 -0.20
CA VAL A 221 -6.34 -25.02 -0.78
C VAL A 221 -6.18 -25.16 -2.31
N GLY A 222 -5.68 -24.13 -2.99
CA GLY A 222 -5.31 -24.18 -4.41
C GLY A 222 -4.53 -22.93 -4.86
N MET A 223 -3.64 -23.09 -5.84
CA MET A 223 -2.94 -21.97 -6.50
C MET A 223 -3.52 -21.63 -7.88
N ASP A 224 -4.40 -22.48 -8.40
CA ASP A 224 -4.90 -22.43 -9.78
C ASP A 224 -6.17 -21.57 -9.92
N ASP A 225 -6.75 -21.13 -8.79
CA ASP A 225 -7.83 -20.14 -8.76
C ASP A 225 -7.28 -18.74 -9.10
N PRO A 226 -7.84 -18.02 -10.10
CA PRO A 226 -7.49 -16.63 -10.40
C PRO A 226 -7.44 -15.70 -9.17
N SER A 227 -8.32 -15.89 -8.18
CA SER A 227 -8.32 -15.06 -6.97
C SER A 227 -7.12 -15.34 -6.03
N SER A 228 -6.52 -16.53 -6.13
CA SER A 228 -5.30 -16.90 -5.41
C SER A 228 -4.04 -16.34 -6.09
N LEU A 229 -4.02 -16.30 -7.43
CA LEU A 229 -2.95 -15.69 -8.23
C LEU A 229 -2.90 -14.18 -8.02
N GLU A 230 -4.04 -13.49 -8.11
CA GLU A 230 -4.11 -12.05 -7.83
C GLU A 230 -3.57 -11.75 -6.43
N PHE A 231 -4.00 -12.50 -5.41
CA PHE A 231 -3.51 -12.31 -4.04
C PHE A 231 -2.00 -12.49 -3.88
N VAL A 232 -1.41 -13.48 -4.55
CA VAL A 232 0.03 -13.74 -4.46
C VAL A 232 0.85 -12.68 -5.19
N GLU A 233 0.37 -12.17 -6.32
CA GLU A 233 1.01 -11.06 -7.04
C GLU A 233 0.94 -9.75 -6.24
N ARG A 234 -0.23 -9.42 -5.65
CA ARG A 234 -0.37 -8.30 -4.70
C ARG A 234 0.66 -8.38 -3.56
N ARG A 235 0.81 -9.56 -2.96
CA ARG A 235 1.82 -9.79 -1.91
C ARG A 235 3.24 -9.65 -2.43
N ARG A 236 3.56 -10.19 -3.62
CA ARG A 236 4.89 -10.08 -4.25
C ARG A 236 5.27 -8.62 -4.46
N ALA A 237 4.40 -7.83 -5.07
CA ALA A 237 4.60 -6.40 -5.31
C ALA A 237 4.80 -5.58 -4.02
N ALA A 238 4.11 -5.94 -2.94
CA ALA A 238 4.27 -5.28 -1.64
C ALA A 238 5.55 -5.71 -0.90
N LEU A 239 5.99 -6.96 -1.05
CA LEU A 239 7.29 -7.42 -0.53
C LEU A 239 8.48 -6.80 -1.28
N GLU A 240 8.31 -6.55 -2.58
CA GLU A 240 9.28 -5.82 -3.40
C GLU A 240 9.46 -4.38 -2.91
N ARG A 241 8.38 -3.60 -2.77
CA ARG A 241 8.42 -2.24 -2.23
C ARG A 241 9.00 -2.18 -0.82
N TYR A 242 8.59 -3.10 0.06
CA TYR A 242 9.17 -3.22 1.41
C TYR A 242 10.70 -3.41 1.34
N LEU A 243 11.19 -4.36 0.53
CA LEU A 243 12.61 -4.65 0.45
C LEU A 243 13.39 -3.51 -0.22
N GLN A 244 12.85 -2.88 -1.26
CA GLN A 244 13.43 -1.70 -1.92
C GLN A 244 13.66 -0.56 -0.92
N ARG A 245 12.69 -0.28 -0.03
CA ARG A 245 12.83 0.72 1.04
C ARG A 245 13.83 0.33 2.13
N VAL A 246 13.97 -0.96 2.44
CA VAL A 246 14.98 -1.44 3.38
C VAL A 246 16.40 -1.29 2.80
N VAL A 247 16.59 -1.51 1.49
CA VAL A 247 17.93 -1.35 0.86
C VAL A 247 18.23 0.08 0.42
N SER A 248 17.23 0.95 0.20
CA SER A 248 17.48 2.38 -0.06
C SER A 248 17.94 3.14 1.18
N HIS A 249 17.58 2.67 2.37
CA HIS A 249 17.92 3.32 3.62
C HIS A 249 19.39 3.04 4.03
N PRO A 250 20.23 4.08 4.20
CA PRO A 250 21.67 3.96 4.52
C PRO A 250 22.01 3.06 5.72
N SER A 251 21.34 3.30 6.85
CA SER A 251 21.58 2.56 8.11
C SER A 251 21.09 1.11 8.04
N LEU A 252 19.94 0.85 7.39
CA LEU A 252 19.36 -0.49 7.30
C LEU A 252 20.16 -1.38 6.33
N LEU A 253 20.60 -0.84 5.19
CA LEU A 253 21.43 -1.55 4.22
C LEU A 253 22.76 -2.06 4.84
N GLN A 254 23.31 -1.32 5.80
CA GLN A 254 24.53 -1.71 6.51
C GLN A 254 24.29 -2.79 7.58
N ASP A 255 23.05 -2.99 8.04
CA ASP A 255 22.73 -3.96 9.09
C ASP A 255 23.11 -5.40 8.64
N PRO A 256 23.85 -6.15 9.47
CA PRO A 256 24.20 -7.54 9.17
C PRO A 256 22.99 -8.42 8.83
N ASP A 257 21.80 -8.16 9.39
CA ASP A 257 20.60 -8.96 9.11
C ASP A 257 20.03 -8.72 7.72
N VAL A 258 20.17 -7.52 7.14
CA VAL A 258 19.77 -7.25 5.76
C VAL A 258 20.70 -7.98 4.80
N ARG A 259 22.02 -7.91 5.03
CA ARG A 259 23.00 -8.68 4.23
C ARG A 259 22.78 -10.18 4.37
N GLU A 260 22.49 -10.65 5.59
CA GLU A 260 22.14 -12.05 5.84
C GLU A 260 20.90 -12.47 5.04
N PHE A 261 19.85 -11.64 5.08
CA PHE A 261 18.60 -11.85 4.35
C PHE A 261 18.77 -11.81 2.83
N LEU A 262 19.70 -11.04 2.29
CA LEU A 262 19.95 -10.98 0.86
C LEU A 262 20.84 -12.13 0.36
N GLU A 263 21.91 -12.48 1.07
CA GLU A 263 22.96 -13.37 0.53
C GLU A 263 22.87 -14.86 0.90
N ARG A 264 22.27 -15.24 2.03
CA ARG A 264 22.30 -16.65 2.46
C ARG A 264 21.35 -17.51 1.66
N ASP A 265 21.73 -18.73 1.31
CA ASP A 265 20.75 -19.67 0.75
C ASP A 265 19.65 -19.97 1.79
N ASP A 266 20.06 -20.47 2.96
CA ASP A 266 19.16 -20.78 4.08
C ASP A 266 19.25 -19.76 5.23
N LEU A 267 18.06 -19.36 5.72
CA LEU A 267 17.87 -18.57 6.94
C LEU A 267 17.28 -19.44 8.06
N PRO A 268 17.64 -19.19 9.34
CA PRO A 268 16.93 -19.76 10.47
C PRO A 268 15.44 -19.47 10.41
N ARG A 269 14.60 -20.47 10.72
CA ARG A 269 13.14 -20.32 10.73
C ARG A 269 12.75 -19.19 11.68
N ALA A 270 12.20 -18.10 11.13
CA ALA A 270 11.69 -16.97 11.91
C ALA A 270 10.72 -17.44 13.02
N VAL A 271 11.07 -17.10 14.25
CA VAL A 271 10.27 -17.36 15.46
C VAL A 271 9.32 -16.16 15.67
N ASN A 272 8.32 -16.27 16.54
CA ASN A 272 7.43 -15.19 16.99
C ASN A 272 6.57 -14.41 15.98
N THR A 273 6.72 -14.57 14.66
CA THR A 273 5.95 -13.83 13.62
C THR A 273 4.42 -13.86 13.74
N GLN A 274 3.82 -14.67 14.61
CA GLN A 274 2.38 -14.62 14.92
C GLN A 274 1.95 -13.28 15.54
N THR A 275 2.84 -12.56 16.24
CA THR A 275 2.55 -11.24 16.83
C THR A 275 2.35 -10.14 15.77
N LEU A 276 2.98 -10.29 14.60
CA LEU A 276 2.87 -9.40 13.43
C LEU A 276 1.62 -9.63 12.56
N SER A 277 0.60 -10.33 13.07
CA SER A 277 -0.71 -10.33 12.42
C SER A 277 -1.36 -8.94 12.52
N GLY A 278 -2.10 -8.48 11.52
CA GLY A 278 -2.60 -7.09 11.45
C GLY A 278 -3.39 -6.64 12.69
N ALA A 279 -4.22 -7.55 13.24
CA ALA A 279 -4.96 -7.32 14.49
C ALA A 279 -4.07 -7.26 15.76
N GLY A 280 -2.84 -7.76 15.72
CA GLY A 280 -1.83 -7.64 16.77
C GLY A 280 -1.02 -6.35 16.64
N PHE A 281 -0.64 -5.96 15.42
CA PHE A 281 0.09 -4.73 15.12
C PHE A 281 -0.72 -3.47 15.47
N LEU A 282 -1.96 -3.35 14.96
CA LEU A 282 -2.88 -2.26 15.31
C LEU A 282 -3.17 -2.20 16.82
N LYS A 283 -3.29 -3.36 17.49
CA LYS A 283 -3.46 -3.40 18.96
C LYS A 283 -2.20 -3.03 19.73
N MET A 284 -0.99 -3.24 19.20
CA MET A 284 0.25 -2.78 19.83
C MET A 284 0.44 -1.28 19.68
N ILE A 285 0.14 -0.72 18.51
CA ILE A 285 0.18 0.73 18.26
C ILE A 285 -0.86 1.45 19.13
N ASN A 286 -2.11 0.99 19.12
CA ASN A 286 -3.14 1.62 19.96
C ASN A 286 -2.88 1.41 21.46
N ARG A 287 -2.30 0.27 21.88
CA ARG A 287 -1.85 0.08 23.28
C ARG A 287 -0.64 0.91 23.66
N ALA A 288 0.22 1.29 22.72
CA ALA A 288 1.30 2.25 22.99
C ALA A 288 0.68 3.62 23.32
N SER A 289 -0.27 4.08 22.51
CA SER A 289 -1.03 5.32 22.76
C SER A 289 -1.81 5.27 24.09
N ASP A 290 -2.61 4.22 24.34
CA ASP A 290 -3.39 4.06 25.58
C ASP A 290 -2.50 3.92 26.84
N ALA A 291 -1.31 3.33 26.73
CA ALA A 291 -0.38 3.20 27.86
C ALA A 291 0.31 4.53 28.21
N VAL A 292 0.60 5.37 27.22
CA VAL A 292 1.17 6.71 27.43
C VAL A 292 0.20 7.60 28.21
N ASN A 293 -1.10 7.46 27.97
CA ASN A 293 -2.15 8.20 28.69
C ASN A 293 -2.33 7.75 30.16
N LYS A 294 -1.53 6.79 30.64
CA LYS A 294 -1.57 6.25 32.01
C LYS A 294 -0.28 6.44 32.81
N MET A 295 0.75 7.06 32.22
CA MET A 295 2.02 7.36 32.89
C MET A 295 1.94 8.73 33.59
N THR A 296 2.16 8.78 34.91
CA THR A 296 1.85 9.94 35.78
C THR A 296 2.72 11.20 35.57
N ILE A 297 3.66 11.18 34.61
CA ILE A 297 4.50 12.34 34.29
C ILE A 297 4.17 12.77 32.86
N LYS A 298 3.30 13.79 32.73
CA LYS A 298 3.06 14.46 31.44
C LYS A 298 4.38 15.07 30.98
N MET A 299 4.82 14.73 29.77
CA MET A 299 5.95 15.43 29.16
C MET A 299 5.55 16.88 28.92
N ASN A 300 6.27 17.79 29.58
CA ASN A 300 6.27 19.18 29.20
C ASN A 300 7.23 19.30 28.00
N GLU A 301 6.71 18.96 26.82
CA GLU A 301 7.45 19.06 25.55
C GLU A 301 7.93 20.50 25.40
N SER A 302 9.24 20.70 25.54
CA SER A 302 9.87 22.02 25.40
C SER A 302 10.20 22.35 23.94
N ASP A 303 10.05 21.38 23.05
CA ASP A 303 10.44 21.44 21.65
C ASP A 303 9.21 21.29 20.76
N THR A 304 8.58 22.43 20.44
CA THR A 304 7.30 22.50 19.70
C THR A 304 7.36 21.75 18.37
N TRP A 305 8.54 21.65 17.75
CA TRP A 305 8.73 20.91 16.50
C TRP A 305 8.22 19.47 16.58
N PHE A 306 8.39 18.79 17.72
CA PHE A 306 7.91 17.40 17.87
C PHE A 306 6.39 17.31 18.06
N GLU A 307 5.77 18.31 18.70
CA GLU A 307 4.32 18.41 18.84
C GLU A 307 3.67 18.75 17.49
N ASP A 308 4.20 19.77 16.80
CA ASP A 308 3.79 20.20 15.46
C ASP A 308 3.89 19.04 14.46
N LYS A 309 5.02 18.32 14.43
CA LYS A 309 5.21 17.18 13.52
C LYS A 309 4.41 15.94 13.87
N LEU A 310 4.09 15.70 15.15
CA LEU A 310 3.15 14.64 15.52
C LEU A 310 1.74 14.95 14.98
N GLN A 311 1.27 16.18 15.19
CA GLN A 311 -0.04 16.61 14.70
C GLN A 311 -0.13 16.58 13.16
N GLU A 312 0.93 16.99 12.46
CA GLU A 312 1.05 16.92 11.00
C GLU A 312 0.94 15.47 10.49
N VAL A 313 1.69 14.54 11.08
CA VAL A 313 1.66 13.11 10.74
C VAL A 313 0.29 12.49 10.98
N GLU A 314 -0.37 12.79 12.11
CA GLU A 314 -1.70 12.24 12.42
C GLU A 314 -2.79 12.81 11.49
N ALA A 315 -2.70 14.08 11.12
CA ALA A 315 -3.59 14.70 10.15
C ALA A 315 -3.40 14.09 8.74
N GLU A 316 -2.15 13.95 8.28
CA GLU A 316 -1.84 13.32 6.99
C GLU A 316 -2.27 11.85 6.96
N GLU A 317 -2.04 11.08 8.03
CA GLU A 317 -2.48 9.68 8.13
C GLU A 317 -4.01 9.58 7.99
N GLN A 318 -4.76 10.48 8.64
CA GLN A 318 -6.22 10.51 8.54
C GLN A 318 -6.71 10.88 7.13
N GLN A 319 -6.04 11.83 6.46
CA GLN A 319 -6.36 12.24 5.10
C GLN A 319 -6.06 11.12 4.09
N LEU A 320 -4.88 10.51 4.16
CA LEU A 320 -4.51 9.38 3.29
C LEU A 320 -5.44 8.17 3.50
N ARG A 321 -5.88 7.88 4.74
CA ARG A 321 -6.87 6.82 5.00
C ARG A 321 -8.22 7.09 4.33
N LYS A 322 -8.69 8.34 4.32
CA LYS A 322 -9.92 8.73 3.60
C LYS A 322 -9.75 8.57 2.09
N LEU A 323 -8.63 9.05 1.53
CA LEU A 323 -8.31 8.93 0.11
C LEU A 323 -8.19 7.45 -0.32
N HIS A 324 -7.50 6.62 0.47
CA HIS A 324 -7.38 5.18 0.23
C HIS A 324 -8.75 4.48 0.17
N ALA A 325 -9.66 4.80 1.10
CA ALA A 325 -11.00 4.21 1.09
C ALA A 325 -11.80 4.56 -0.19
N VAL A 326 -11.63 5.78 -0.71
CA VAL A 326 -12.23 6.20 -1.99
C VAL A 326 -11.57 5.50 -3.19
N VAL A 327 -10.24 5.31 -3.17
CA VAL A 327 -9.53 4.59 -4.24
C VAL A 327 -9.81 3.09 -4.23
N ASP A 328 -9.91 2.44 -3.06
CA ASP A 328 -10.39 1.05 -2.94
C ASP A 328 -11.81 0.91 -3.53
N SER A 329 -12.68 1.88 -3.25
CA SER A 329 -14.02 1.93 -3.82
C SER A 329 -13.96 2.04 -5.35
N LEU A 330 -13.10 2.92 -5.90
CA LEU A 330 -12.89 3.06 -7.35
C LEU A 330 -12.42 1.75 -8.00
N VAL A 331 -11.46 1.04 -7.39
CA VAL A 331 -10.98 -0.28 -7.87
C VAL A 331 -12.14 -1.28 -7.95
N ASN A 332 -12.99 -1.33 -6.93
CA ASN A 332 -14.13 -2.26 -6.90
C ASN A 332 -15.17 -1.92 -7.98
N HIS A 333 -15.55 -0.65 -8.14
CA HIS A 333 -16.46 -0.21 -9.20
C HIS A 333 -15.88 -0.47 -10.60
N ARG A 334 -14.56 -0.34 -10.79
CA ARG A 334 -13.90 -0.66 -12.07
C ARG A 334 -13.99 -2.15 -12.41
N LYS A 335 -13.81 -3.02 -11.41
CA LYS A 335 -13.98 -4.48 -11.56
C LYS A 335 -15.44 -4.86 -11.84
N GLU A 336 -16.40 -4.20 -11.20
CA GLU A 336 -17.82 -4.39 -11.49
C GLU A 336 -18.18 -3.94 -12.90
N LEU A 337 -17.71 -2.77 -13.34
CA LEU A 337 -17.86 -2.29 -14.71
C LEU A 337 -17.29 -3.29 -15.72
N CYS A 338 -16.07 -3.78 -15.49
CA CYS A 338 -15.46 -4.84 -16.30
C CYS A 338 -16.37 -6.07 -16.42
N GLY A 339 -16.90 -6.58 -15.31
CA GLY A 339 -17.80 -7.74 -15.30
C GLY A 339 -19.13 -7.48 -16.03
N ASN A 340 -19.70 -6.29 -15.89
CA ASN A 340 -20.94 -5.89 -16.57
C ASN A 340 -20.71 -5.73 -18.09
N THR A 341 -19.61 -5.11 -18.51
CA THR A 341 -19.19 -5.04 -19.92
C THR A 341 -19.01 -6.44 -20.52
N ALA A 342 -18.39 -7.36 -19.80
CA ALA A 342 -18.22 -8.76 -20.22
C ALA A 342 -19.55 -9.51 -20.43
N ILE A 343 -20.60 -9.16 -19.68
CA ILE A 343 -21.96 -9.71 -19.85
C ILE A 343 -22.65 -9.04 -21.04
N PHE A 344 -22.48 -7.73 -21.20
CA PHE A 344 -23.04 -6.97 -22.31
C PHE A 344 -22.48 -7.45 -23.66
N ALA A 345 -21.17 -7.56 -23.80
CA ALA A 345 -20.50 -8.07 -25.00
C ALA A 345 -21.07 -9.44 -25.44
N LYS A 346 -21.13 -10.41 -24.51
CA LYS A 346 -21.72 -11.74 -24.75
C LYS A 346 -23.19 -11.67 -25.16
N SER A 347 -23.97 -10.80 -24.53
CA SER A 347 -25.38 -10.60 -24.86
C SER A 347 -25.57 -10.01 -26.27
N MET A 348 -24.72 -9.06 -26.68
CA MET A 348 -24.74 -8.47 -28.01
C MET A 348 -24.29 -9.46 -29.09
N ALA A 349 -23.31 -10.33 -28.80
CA ALA A 349 -22.92 -11.42 -29.69
C ALA A 349 -24.06 -12.45 -29.87
N MET A 350 -24.77 -12.80 -28.79
CA MET A 350 -25.94 -13.67 -28.86
C MET A 350 -27.08 -13.05 -29.67
N LEU A 351 -27.34 -11.74 -29.49
CA LEU A 351 -28.33 -11.02 -30.27
C LEU A 351 -27.97 -10.97 -31.76
N GLY A 352 -26.71 -10.66 -32.08
CA GLY A 352 -26.19 -10.67 -33.46
C GLY A 352 -26.33 -12.03 -34.15
N ASN A 353 -26.15 -13.13 -33.42
CA ASN A 353 -26.37 -14.49 -33.93
C ASN A 353 -27.85 -14.85 -34.14
N SER A 354 -28.79 -14.12 -33.52
CA SER A 354 -30.23 -14.32 -33.66
C SER A 354 -30.90 -13.40 -34.69
N GLU A 355 -30.16 -12.46 -35.26
CA GLU A 355 -30.66 -11.41 -36.14
C GLU A 355 -30.62 -11.85 -37.62
N ASP A 356 -31.77 -11.80 -38.29
CA ASP A 356 -31.92 -12.18 -39.69
C ASP A 356 -31.30 -11.16 -40.66
N ASN A 357 -31.28 -9.86 -40.28
CA ASN A 357 -30.65 -8.83 -41.09
C ASN A 357 -29.12 -8.90 -40.99
N THR A 358 -28.47 -9.38 -42.05
CA THR A 358 -27.00 -9.56 -42.12
C THR A 358 -26.20 -8.30 -41.76
N ALA A 359 -26.69 -7.09 -42.10
CA ALA A 359 -25.99 -5.85 -41.77
C ALA A 359 -26.05 -5.53 -40.27
N LEU A 360 -27.24 -5.69 -39.67
CA LEU A 360 -27.45 -5.49 -38.23
C LEU A 360 -26.74 -6.58 -37.41
N SER A 361 -26.86 -7.85 -37.81
CA SER A 361 -26.15 -9.00 -37.24
C SER A 361 -24.62 -8.77 -37.20
N ARG A 362 -24.04 -8.31 -38.32
CA ARG A 362 -22.61 -7.95 -38.41
C ARG A 362 -22.25 -6.83 -37.44
N ALA A 363 -23.03 -5.76 -37.38
CA ALA A 363 -22.72 -4.62 -36.53
C ALA A 363 -22.87 -4.95 -35.03
N LEU A 364 -23.87 -5.75 -34.65
CA LEU A 364 -24.02 -6.26 -33.28
C LEU A 364 -22.83 -7.16 -32.88
N SER A 365 -22.36 -8.00 -33.80
CA SER A 365 -21.19 -8.85 -33.58
C SER A 365 -19.90 -8.04 -33.41
N GLN A 366 -19.73 -6.95 -34.16
CA GLN A 366 -18.59 -6.04 -33.98
C GLN A 366 -18.70 -5.18 -32.71
N LEU A 367 -19.91 -4.76 -32.32
CA LEU A 367 -20.12 -4.09 -31.04
C LEU A 367 -19.73 -5.01 -29.87
N ALA A 368 -20.07 -6.30 -29.94
CA ALA A 368 -19.57 -7.28 -28.97
C ALA A 368 -18.03 -7.37 -28.93
N GLU A 369 -17.35 -7.42 -30.08
CA GLU A 369 -15.87 -7.43 -30.14
C GLU A 369 -15.23 -6.13 -29.61
N VAL A 370 -15.94 -5.00 -29.74
CA VAL A 370 -15.52 -3.69 -29.21
C VAL A 370 -15.68 -3.65 -27.69
N GLU A 371 -16.78 -4.18 -27.17
CA GLU A 371 -17.04 -4.30 -25.73
C GLU A 371 -16.12 -5.33 -25.05
N ASP A 372 -15.79 -6.46 -25.70
CA ASP A 372 -14.75 -7.42 -25.22
C ASP A 372 -13.37 -6.74 -25.08
N LYS A 373 -13.05 -5.76 -25.94
CA LYS A 373 -11.82 -4.94 -25.83
C LYS A 373 -11.93 -3.89 -24.72
N MET A 374 -13.13 -3.39 -24.43
CA MET A 374 -13.39 -2.48 -23.30
C MET A 374 -13.37 -3.20 -21.96
N GLU A 375 -13.84 -4.46 -21.87
CA GLU A 375 -13.65 -5.33 -20.71
C GLU A 375 -12.16 -5.39 -20.34
N GLN A 376 -11.31 -5.78 -21.29
CA GLN A 376 -9.86 -5.87 -21.07
C GLN A 376 -9.25 -4.54 -20.64
N LEU A 377 -9.72 -3.42 -21.22
CA LEU A 377 -9.27 -2.08 -20.85
C LEU A 377 -9.70 -1.67 -19.43
N HIS A 378 -10.92 -2.00 -19.01
CA HIS A 378 -11.40 -1.79 -17.65
C HIS A 378 -10.66 -2.66 -16.64
N GLN A 379 -10.26 -3.88 -17.01
CA GLN A 379 -9.40 -4.74 -16.20
C GLN A 379 -7.98 -4.15 -16.05
N GLU A 380 -7.37 -3.60 -17.13
CA GLU A 380 -6.10 -2.87 -17.08
C GLU A 380 -6.20 -1.61 -16.20
N GLN A 381 -7.30 -0.86 -16.29
CA GLN A 381 -7.58 0.28 -15.42
C GLN A 381 -7.71 -0.14 -13.96
N ALA A 382 -8.46 -1.19 -13.65
CA ALA A 382 -8.64 -1.69 -12.28
C ALA A 382 -7.30 -2.15 -11.66
N ALA A 383 -6.43 -2.75 -12.47
CA ALA A 383 -5.07 -3.08 -12.07
C ALA A 383 -4.22 -1.83 -11.82
N SER A 384 -4.33 -0.80 -12.66
CA SER A 384 -3.59 0.46 -12.49
C SER A 384 -4.04 1.24 -11.24
N ASP A 385 -5.35 1.39 -11.06
CA ASP A 385 -6.00 1.98 -9.89
C ASP A 385 -5.52 1.28 -8.59
N PHE A 386 -5.41 -0.05 -8.62
CA PHE A 386 -4.97 -0.84 -7.46
C PHE A 386 -3.45 -0.80 -7.23
N PHE A 387 -2.66 -1.27 -8.20
CA PHE A 387 -1.22 -1.51 -8.01
C PHE A 387 -0.38 -0.23 -7.99
N ILE A 388 -0.84 0.86 -8.62
CA ILE A 388 -0.11 2.14 -8.66
C ILE A 388 -0.62 3.07 -7.57
N LEU A 389 -1.94 3.30 -7.47
CA LEU A 389 -2.50 4.32 -6.57
C LEU A 389 -2.91 3.76 -5.21
N ALA A 390 -3.78 2.74 -5.15
CA ALA A 390 -4.25 2.20 -3.86
C ALA A 390 -3.08 1.68 -3.01
N GLU A 391 -2.21 0.87 -3.60
CA GLU A 391 -1.05 0.31 -2.91
C GLU A 391 -0.01 1.36 -2.47
N LEU A 392 0.17 2.46 -3.20
CA LEU A 392 1.00 3.60 -2.77
C LEU A 392 0.43 4.23 -1.49
N LEU A 393 -0.87 4.53 -1.50
CA LEU A 393 -1.57 5.11 -0.35
C LEU A 393 -1.50 4.17 0.86
N ALA A 394 -1.72 2.87 0.64
CA ALA A 394 -1.63 1.85 1.67
C ALA A 394 -0.23 1.81 2.31
N ASP A 395 0.81 1.93 1.48
CA ASP A 395 2.21 1.92 1.93
C ASP A 395 2.57 3.16 2.75
N TYR A 396 2.10 4.34 2.34
CA TYR A 396 2.38 5.57 3.07
C TYR A 396 1.58 5.69 4.36
N ILE A 397 0.34 5.20 4.42
CA ILE A 397 -0.40 5.05 5.68
C ILE A 397 0.37 4.17 6.68
N ARG A 398 0.96 3.06 6.21
CA ARG A 398 1.79 2.20 7.08
C ARG A 398 3.08 2.90 7.49
N LEU A 399 3.76 3.61 6.59
CA LEU A 399 4.96 4.37 6.92
C LEU A 399 4.68 5.48 7.95
N LEU A 400 3.61 6.27 7.81
CA LEU A 400 3.23 7.29 8.80
C LEU A 400 3.01 6.67 10.20
N GLY A 401 2.42 5.47 10.26
CA GLY A 401 2.35 4.70 11.50
C GLY A 401 3.73 4.35 12.09
N ALA A 402 4.74 4.11 11.26
CA ALA A 402 6.13 3.92 11.68
C ALA A 402 6.82 5.24 12.06
N VAL A 403 6.52 6.36 11.39
CA VAL A 403 6.98 7.71 11.78
C VAL A 403 6.47 8.06 13.18
N ARG A 404 5.18 7.85 13.46
CA ARG A 404 4.63 8.01 14.81
C ARG A 404 5.31 7.09 15.82
N GLY A 405 5.55 5.83 15.48
CA GLY A 405 6.31 4.90 16.33
C GLY A 405 7.73 5.40 16.65
N CYS A 406 8.33 6.18 15.76
CA CYS A 406 9.63 6.82 15.94
C CYS A 406 9.54 8.03 16.91
N LEU A 407 8.50 8.86 16.78
CA LEU A 407 8.19 9.94 17.72
C LEU A 407 7.88 9.38 19.13
N ASP A 408 7.09 8.32 19.23
CA ASP A 408 6.80 7.59 20.47
C ASP A 408 8.08 7.05 21.14
N GLN A 409 9.09 6.65 20.36
CA GLN A 409 10.36 6.20 20.92
C GLN A 409 11.14 7.33 21.60
N ARG A 410 11.11 8.56 21.06
CA ARG A 410 11.69 9.73 21.74
C ARG A 410 10.97 10.00 23.06
N MET A 411 9.63 9.92 23.07
CA MET A 411 8.82 10.03 24.29
C MET A 411 9.20 8.96 25.34
N ARG A 412 9.42 7.70 24.92
CA ARG A 412 9.89 6.62 25.81
C ARG A 412 11.33 6.85 26.33
N ALA A 413 12.20 7.44 25.52
CA ALA A 413 13.56 7.79 25.96
C ALA A 413 13.52 8.89 27.04
N TRP A 414 12.70 9.92 26.82
CA TRP A 414 12.44 10.97 27.82
C TRP A 414 11.88 10.41 29.13
N GLN A 415 10.88 9.52 29.06
CA GLN A 415 10.31 8.86 30.24
C GLN A 415 11.37 8.12 31.05
N ARG A 416 12.24 7.32 30.41
CA ARG A 416 13.35 6.61 31.08
C ARG A 416 14.35 7.55 31.75
N TRP A 417 14.66 8.68 31.12
CA TRP A 417 15.52 9.72 31.69
C TRP A 417 14.90 10.33 32.96
N GLN A 418 13.62 10.71 32.90
CA GLN A 418 12.88 11.26 34.05
C GLN A 418 12.70 10.24 35.19
N GLU A 419 12.42 8.98 34.88
CA GLU A 419 12.35 7.89 35.87
C GLU A 419 13.69 7.68 36.59
N ALA A 420 14.81 7.74 35.85
CA ALA A 420 16.14 7.67 36.43
C ALA A 420 16.46 8.91 37.29
N GLN A 421 16.03 10.11 36.87
CA GLN A 421 16.23 11.35 37.61
C GLN A 421 15.44 11.36 38.94
N SER A 422 14.19 10.90 38.94
CA SER A 422 13.39 10.69 40.16
C SER A 422 13.99 9.61 41.06
N THR A 423 14.53 8.53 40.47
CA THR A 423 15.21 7.47 41.22
C THR A 423 16.49 8.00 41.89
N LEU A 424 17.28 8.81 41.19
CA LEU A 424 18.46 9.47 41.73
C LEU A 424 18.11 10.40 42.91
N GLN A 425 17.05 11.20 42.80
CA GLN A 425 16.58 12.05 43.92
C GLN A 425 16.27 11.19 45.16
N LYS A 426 15.47 10.13 45.02
CA LYS A 426 15.16 9.20 46.12
C LYS A 426 16.40 8.51 46.70
N LYS A 427 17.40 8.18 45.87
CA LYS A 427 18.68 7.61 46.35
C LYS A 427 19.56 8.64 47.06
N ARG A 428 19.48 9.91 46.69
CA ARG A 428 20.12 11.02 47.40
C ARG A 428 19.49 11.34 48.76
N GLU A 429 18.30 10.82 49.07
CA GLU A 429 17.63 10.96 50.37
C GLU A 429 17.92 9.80 51.35
N ALA A 430 18.60 8.74 50.88
CA ALA A 430 18.90 7.54 51.67
C ALA A 430 20.11 7.70 52.63
N GLU A 431 20.32 6.68 53.49
CA GLU A 431 21.43 6.61 54.45
C GLU A 431 22.83 6.79 53.82
N PRO A 432 23.79 7.42 54.54
CA PRO A 432 25.02 7.94 53.96
C PRO A 432 25.88 6.92 53.20
N THR A 433 25.97 5.68 53.69
CA THR A 433 26.75 4.59 53.06
C THR A 433 26.14 4.15 51.73
N THR A 434 24.81 4.07 51.68
CA THR A 434 24.04 3.73 50.47
C THR A 434 23.98 4.92 49.50
N ARG A 435 23.97 6.14 50.03
CA ARG A 435 23.88 7.41 49.30
C ARG A 435 25.10 7.67 48.41
N GLN A 436 26.31 7.37 48.88
CA GLN A 436 27.55 7.62 48.10
C GLN A 436 27.68 6.69 46.88
N THR A 437 27.52 5.38 47.08
CA THR A 437 27.71 4.37 46.02
C THR A 437 26.54 4.32 45.05
N ALA A 438 25.29 4.34 45.53
CA ALA A 438 24.13 4.40 44.64
C ALA A 438 24.00 5.78 43.96
N GLY A 439 24.39 6.87 44.62
CA GLY A 439 24.33 8.22 44.04
C GLY A 439 25.15 8.34 42.75
N THR A 440 26.41 7.91 42.78
CA THR A 440 27.31 7.96 41.60
C THR A 440 26.89 7.01 40.47
N GLU A 441 26.36 5.82 40.80
CA GLU A 441 25.81 4.89 39.80
C GLU A 441 24.60 5.51 39.07
N TRP A 442 23.65 6.08 39.82
CA TRP A 442 22.44 6.68 39.24
C TRP A 442 22.71 8.02 38.55
N GLU A 443 23.68 8.82 39.00
CA GLU A 443 24.18 9.99 38.26
C GLU A 443 24.68 9.61 36.87
N THR A 444 25.51 8.56 36.79
CA THR A 444 26.03 8.05 35.52
C THR A 444 24.89 7.59 34.59
N LYS A 445 23.86 6.91 35.13
CA LYS A 445 22.69 6.47 34.35
C LYS A 445 21.83 7.64 33.87
N VAL A 446 21.61 8.67 34.69
CA VAL A 446 20.86 9.87 34.29
C VAL A 446 21.54 10.57 33.12
N THR A 447 22.86 10.82 33.22
CA THR A 447 23.63 11.44 32.12
C THR A 447 23.70 10.56 30.87
N GLN A 448 23.65 9.22 31.01
CA GLN A 448 23.55 8.33 29.85
C GLN A 448 22.19 8.44 29.16
N TYR A 449 21.08 8.41 29.90
CA TYR A 449 19.74 8.51 29.31
C TYR A 449 19.43 9.90 28.74
N GLU A 450 20.02 10.97 29.30
CA GLU A 450 20.01 12.33 28.73
C GLU A 450 20.64 12.32 27.33
N ARG A 451 21.87 11.81 27.20
CA ARG A 451 22.55 11.65 25.90
C ARG A 451 21.82 10.73 24.94
N ASP A 452 21.14 9.69 25.45
CA ASP A 452 20.34 8.78 24.62
C ASP A 452 19.09 9.49 24.08
N PHE A 453 18.41 10.31 24.90
CA PHE A 453 17.28 11.14 24.48
C PHE A 453 17.70 12.16 23.41
N ASP A 454 18.78 12.91 23.63
CA ASP A 454 19.29 13.89 22.66
C ASP A 454 19.67 13.23 21.33
N ARG A 455 20.38 12.09 21.39
CA ARG A 455 20.77 11.32 20.19
C ARG A 455 19.57 10.79 19.42
N ILE A 456 18.54 10.27 20.12
CA ILE A 456 17.30 9.84 19.49
C ILE A 456 16.58 11.05 18.88
N GLY A 457 16.53 12.20 19.55
CA GLY A 457 15.95 13.43 19.02
C GLY A 457 16.60 13.88 17.70
N MET A 458 17.93 13.87 17.62
CA MET A 458 18.66 14.18 16.38
C MET A 458 18.39 13.14 15.28
N SER A 459 18.37 11.85 15.63
CA SER A 459 18.07 10.76 14.69
C SER A 459 16.67 10.90 14.09
N VAL A 460 15.64 11.10 14.94
CA VAL A 460 14.25 11.29 14.50
C VAL A 460 14.11 12.48 13.56
N ARG A 461 14.82 13.59 13.80
CA ARG A 461 14.84 14.76 12.89
C ARG A 461 15.44 14.43 11.53
N LYS A 462 16.60 13.74 11.49
CA LYS A 462 17.26 13.31 10.23
C LYS A 462 16.41 12.30 9.45
N GLU A 463 15.76 11.38 10.16
CA GLU A 463 14.88 10.36 9.58
C GLU A 463 13.58 10.98 9.03
N PHE A 464 12.97 11.93 9.73
CA PHE A 464 11.78 12.65 9.26
C PHE A 464 12.07 13.43 7.97
N LEU A 465 13.21 14.13 7.92
CA LEU A 465 13.68 14.85 6.73
C LEU A 465 13.85 13.91 5.52
N ARG A 466 14.52 12.77 5.69
CA ARG A 466 14.64 11.76 4.61
C ARG A 466 13.26 11.24 4.20
N PHE A 467 12.39 10.90 5.15
CA PHE A 467 11.04 10.40 4.89
C PHE A 467 10.22 11.37 4.03
N GLU A 468 10.21 12.68 4.35
CA GLU A 468 9.49 13.68 3.55
C GLU A 468 10.01 13.77 2.10
N LYS A 469 11.33 13.71 1.93
CA LYS A 469 11.99 13.75 0.62
C LYS A 469 11.72 12.48 -0.20
N GLU A 470 11.77 11.31 0.43
CA GLU A 470 11.37 10.03 -0.17
C GLU A 470 9.89 10.03 -0.54
N LYS A 471 9.00 10.51 0.36
CA LYS A 471 7.56 10.70 0.13
C LYS A 471 7.28 11.57 -1.09
N ALA A 472 7.83 12.78 -1.14
CA ALA A 472 7.63 13.70 -2.26
C ALA A 472 8.10 13.10 -3.60
N LYS A 473 9.23 12.38 -3.60
CA LYS A 473 9.78 11.70 -4.78
C LYS A 473 8.88 10.54 -5.25
N ASP A 474 8.48 9.65 -4.34
CA ASP A 474 7.64 8.49 -4.63
C ASP A 474 6.26 8.92 -5.15
N PHE A 475 5.57 9.81 -4.43
CA PHE A 475 4.26 10.32 -4.85
C PHE A 475 4.34 10.98 -6.22
N LYS A 476 5.33 11.85 -6.47
CA LYS A 476 5.53 12.46 -7.79
C LYS A 476 5.71 11.39 -8.88
N SER A 477 6.58 10.41 -8.65
CA SER A 477 6.86 9.39 -9.67
C SER A 477 5.67 8.47 -9.95
N GLN A 478 4.89 8.11 -8.93
CA GLN A 478 3.76 7.19 -9.08
C GLN A 478 2.49 7.89 -9.58
N ILE A 479 2.23 9.13 -9.19
CA ILE A 479 1.13 9.94 -9.76
C ILE A 479 1.36 10.16 -11.26
N ILE A 480 2.60 10.46 -11.69
CA ILE A 480 2.92 10.57 -13.12
C ILE A 480 2.61 9.27 -13.87
N LYS A 481 3.11 8.13 -13.37
CA LYS A 481 2.82 6.80 -13.97
C LYS A 481 1.33 6.47 -14.03
N TYR A 482 0.58 6.82 -12.98
CA TYR A 482 -0.86 6.61 -12.93
C TYR A 482 -1.60 7.46 -13.96
N LEU A 483 -1.28 8.75 -14.08
CA LEU A 483 -1.86 9.64 -15.08
C LEU A 483 -1.47 9.24 -16.51
N GLU A 484 -0.25 8.77 -16.74
CA GLU A 484 0.19 8.20 -18.02
C GLU A 484 -0.61 6.94 -18.38
N ALA A 485 -0.83 6.03 -17.42
CA ALA A 485 -1.67 4.84 -17.62
C ALA A 485 -3.12 5.22 -17.95
N MET A 486 -3.72 6.15 -17.20
CA MET A 486 -5.07 6.67 -17.49
C MET A 486 -5.17 7.28 -18.89
N MET A 487 -4.21 8.12 -19.28
CA MET A 487 -4.15 8.74 -20.61
C MET A 487 -4.06 7.67 -21.72
N GLN A 488 -3.17 6.70 -21.56
CA GLN A 488 -3.03 5.59 -22.51
C GLN A 488 -4.32 4.78 -22.63
N SER A 489 -5.02 4.51 -21.51
CA SER A 489 -6.31 3.84 -21.54
C SER A 489 -7.35 4.64 -22.33
N GLN A 490 -7.49 5.94 -22.07
CA GLN A 490 -8.43 6.79 -22.81
C GLN A 490 -8.12 6.86 -24.32
N GLN A 491 -6.84 6.90 -24.69
CA GLN A 491 -6.42 6.83 -26.10
C GLN A 491 -6.77 5.49 -26.77
N ARG A 492 -6.79 4.37 -26.03
CA ARG A 492 -7.26 3.07 -26.55
C ARG A 492 -8.78 3.04 -26.69
N PHE A 493 -9.50 3.55 -25.69
CA PHE A 493 -10.97 3.64 -25.69
C PHE A 493 -11.50 4.41 -26.91
N ILE A 494 -10.92 5.59 -27.19
CA ILE A 494 -11.26 6.39 -28.37
C ILE A 494 -11.06 5.58 -29.66
N LYS A 495 -9.90 4.93 -29.83
CA LYS A 495 -9.61 4.13 -31.03
C LYS A 495 -10.58 2.96 -31.24
N PHE A 496 -11.07 2.34 -30.17
CA PHE A 496 -12.06 1.26 -30.27
C PHE A 496 -13.40 1.77 -30.80
N TRP A 497 -13.88 2.93 -30.31
CA TRP A 497 -15.10 3.56 -30.84
C TRP A 497 -14.93 4.12 -32.26
N GLU A 498 -13.79 4.75 -32.56
CA GLU A 498 -13.47 5.24 -33.92
C GLU A 498 -13.44 4.11 -34.95
N ALA A 499 -12.93 2.93 -34.58
CA ALA A 499 -12.94 1.74 -35.43
C ALA A 499 -14.35 1.16 -35.66
N PHE A 500 -15.24 1.27 -34.67
CA PHE A 500 -16.63 0.80 -34.76
C PHE A 500 -17.55 1.74 -35.56
N LEU A 501 -17.29 3.06 -35.50
CA LEU A 501 -18.14 4.10 -36.07
C LEU A 501 -18.58 3.90 -37.55
N PRO A 502 -17.74 3.38 -38.47
CA PRO A 502 -18.18 3.13 -39.85
C PRO A 502 -19.25 2.04 -39.96
N GLU A 503 -19.19 1.01 -39.12
CA GLU A 503 -20.08 -0.15 -39.18
C GLU A 503 -21.42 0.16 -38.49
N ALA A 504 -21.40 0.98 -37.43
CA ALA A 504 -22.62 1.59 -36.88
C ALA A 504 -23.36 2.45 -37.92
N LYS A 505 -22.63 3.19 -38.77
CA LYS A 505 -23.21 4.00 -39.85
C LYS A 505 -23.74 3.16 -41.03
N ALA A 506 -23.29 1.92 -41.19
CA ALA A 506 -23.73 1.04 -42.27
C ALA A 506 -25.13 0.43 -42.04
N ILE A 507 -25.71 0.63 -40.84
CA ILE A 507 -27.08 0.19 -40.47
C ILE A 507 -28.14 1.27 -40.78
N ALA A 508 -27.72 2.53 -40.97
CA ALA A 508 -28.58 3.73 -40.97
C ALA A 508 -28.85 4.32 -42.37
#